data_AF-A0A2G1XYY5-F1
#
_entry.id   AF-A0A2G1XYY5-F1
#
_cell.length_a   1.000
_cell.length_b   1.000
_cell.length_c   1.000
_cell.angle_alpha   90.00
_cell.angle_beta   90.00
_cell.angle_gamma   90.00
#
_symmetry.space_group_name_H-M   'P 1'
#
loop_
_entity.id
_entity.type
_entity.pdbx_description
1 polymer ?
#
loop_
_entity_poly.entity_id
_entity_poly.type
_entity_poly.pdbx_seq_one_letter_code
_entity_poly.pdbx_strand_id
1 'polypeptide(L)'
;MNDEDKQEKITTKIWREVPEDDNPFAAATCYFAGFDVFGDVLRNASYIDYLYLLFKHEPPTAEAAKLLEGLALALANPGLRDHSVRAAMCAAVGGSTRASALIASISVGAGNLGGGREVYTAVNYWQMCGTDLAAWEAIIKSPPQEERVDVWMPVEHAPGFDPNGVSCPKPVRQTLAYLAEISEGNSLAWL
;
A
#
# COMPACT_ATOMS: atom_id res chain seq x y z
N MET A 1 -33.49 22.58 23.06
CA MET A 1 -32.46 21.77 22.37
C MET A 1 -31.20 22.60 22.46
N ASN A 2 -30.33 22.28 23.43
CA ASN A 2 -29.14 23.10 23.71
C ASN A 2 -28.14 22.97 22.57
N ASP A 3 -27.44 24.06 22.25
CA ASP A 3 -26.48 24.14 21.13
C ASP A 3 -25.27 23.18 21.29
N GLU A 4 -25.07 22.58 22.46
CA GLU A 4 -24.02 21.58 22.72
C GLU A 4 -24.23 20.27 21.94
N ASP A 5 -25.45 19.95 21.51
CA ASP A 5 -25.75 18.72 20.75
C ASP A 5 -25.42 18.81 19.24
N LYS A 6 -24.88 19.93 18.76
CA LYS A 6 -24.55 20.15 17.33
C LYS A 6 -23.06 20.10 17.00
N GLN A 7 -22.21 19.63 17.91
CA GLN A 7 -20.78 19.51 17.62
C GLN A 7 -20.51 18.24 16.82
N GLU A 8 -20.04 18.38 15.58
CA GLU A 8 -19.58 17.24 14.78
C GLU A 8 -18.42 16.53 15.49
N LYS A 9 -18.63 15.27 15.87
CA LYS A 9 -17.62 14.44 16.52
C LYS A 9 -16.92 13.57 15.49
N ILE A 10 -15.68 13.90 15.20
CA ILE A 10 -14.77 13.04 14.44
C ILE A 10 -14.25 11.96 15.38
N THR A 11 -14.37 10.68 14.98
CA THR A 11 -13.85 9.55 15.75
C THR A 11 -12.84 8.78 14.92
N THR A 12 -11.81 8.23 15.57
CA THR A 12 -10.78 7.40 14.94
C THR A 12 -10.46 6.20 15.82
N LYS A 13 -10.02 5.11 15.17
CA LYS A 13 -9.49 3.92 15.84
C LYS A 13 -7.96 3.85 15.77
N ILE A 14 -7.32 4.81 15.08
CA ILE A 14 -5.90 4.75 14.74
C ILE A 14 -5.03 5.39 15.83
N TRP A 15 -5.42 6.57 16.31
CA TRP A 15 -4.58 7.40 17.19
C TRP A 15 -5.38 7.99 18.34
N ARG A 16 -4.82 7.94 19.55
CA ARG A 16 -5.36 8.59 20.75
C ARG A 16 -4.22 9.14 21.60
N GLU A 17 -4.29 10.42 21.95
CA GLU A 17 -3.37 11.05 22.90
C GLU A 17 -4.07 11.32 24.22
N VAL A 18 -3.31 11.25 25.30
CA VAL A 18 -3.69 11.81 26.60
C VAL A 18 -2.76 12.99 26.87
N PRO A 19 -3.28 14.19 27.16
CA PRO A 19 -2.45 15.35 27.43
C PRO A 19 -1.68 15.24 28.75
N GLU A 20 -0.63 16.04 28.89
CA GLU A 20 0.02 16.31 30.19
C GLU A 20 -0.94 17.06 31.13
N ASP A 21 -0.82 16.78 32.43
CA ASP A 21 -1.66 17.41 33.47
C ASP A 21 -1.48 18.93 33.51
N ASP A 22 -0.28 19.42 33.18
CA ASP A 22 0.08 20.84 33.21
C ASP A 22 0.11 21.51 31.82
N ASN A 23 -0.02 20.74 30.74
CA ASN A 23 -0.01 21.24 29.37
C ASN A 23 -0.97 20.45 28.44
N PRO A 24 -2.20 20.95 28.20
CA PRO A 24 -3.19 20.27 27.37
C PRO A 24 -2.83 20.18 25.87
N PHE A 25 -1.75 20.82 25.43
CA PHE A 25 -1.26 20.79 24.05
C PHE A 25 -0.04 19.89 23.85
N ALA A 26 0.47 19.26 24.92
CA ALA A 26 1.53 18.26 24.85
C ALA A 26 0.98 16.90 25.26
N ALA A 27 1.34 15.86 24.51
CA ALA A 27 0.92 14.50 24.82
C ALA A 27 1.81 13.89 25.91
N ALA A 28 1.20 13.40 26.98
CA ALA A 28 1.84 12.57 28.00
C ALA A 28 1.96 11.12 27.54
N THR A 29 0.92 10.60 26.88
CA THR A 29 0.93 9.26 26.28
C THR A 29 0.26 9.27 24.92
N CYS A 30 0.81 8.49 23.99
CA CYS A 30 0.28 8.32 22.65
C CYS A 30 -0.02 6.85 22.41
N TYR A 31 -1.27 6.56 22.03
CA TYR A 31 -1.73 5.21 21.70
C TYR A 31 -1.97 5.10 20.19
N PHE A 32 -1.28 4.15 19.57
CA PHE A 32 -1.44 3.80 18.16
C PHE A 32 -2.04 2.41 18.03
N ALA A 33 -3.21 2.30 17.39
CA ALA A 33 -3.99 1.07 17.34
C ALA A 33 -4.21 0.40 18.74
N GLY A 34 -4.23 1.21 19.81
CA GLY A 34 -4.39 0.76 21.19
C GLY A 34 -3.07 0.46 21.94
N PHE A 35 -1.93 0.47 21.27
CA PHE A 35 -0.61 0.23 21.87
C PHE A 35 0.07 1.54 22.27
N ASP A 36 0.73 1.57 23.43
CA ASP A 36 1.53 2.72 23.87
C ASP A 36 2.77 2.87 22.98
N VAL A 37 2.82 3.95 22.20
CA VAL A 37 3.87 4.16 21.20
C VAL A 37 5.24 4.28 21.86
N PHE A 38 5.35 5.05 22.94
CA PHE A 38 6.64 5.38 23.55
C PHE A 38 7.01 4.43 24.69
N GLY A 39 6.02 3.85 25.36
CA GLY A 39 6.19 2.84 26.40
C GLY A 39 6.46 1.43 25.88
N ASP A 40 5.90 1.07 24.71
CA ASP A 40 5.93 -0.29 24.18
C ASP A 40 6.48 -0.35 22.73
N VAL A 41 5.75 0.22 21.77
CA VAL A 41 6.01 0.05 20.33
C VAL A 41 7.44 0.47 19.95
N LEU A 42 7.90 1.64 20.41
CA LEU A 42 9.23 2.18 20.10
C LEU A 42 10.38 1.22 20.45
N ARG A 43 10.21 0.38 21.46
CA ARG A 43 11.26 -0.54 21.95
C ARG A 43 11.14 -1.94 21.34
N ASN A 44 9.92 -2.32 20.97
CA ASN A 44 9.58 -3.71 20.69
C ASN A 44 9.18 -3.97 19.22
N ALA A 45 8.97 -2.93 18.42
CA ALA A 45 8.50 -3.04 17.04
C ALA A 45 9.47 -2.40 16.04
N SER A 46 9.58 -2.99 14.86
CA SER A 46 10.23 -2.39 13.70
C SER A 46 9.32 -1.35 13.03
N TYR A 47 9.88 -0.58 12.10
CA TYR A 47 9.08 0.31 11.26
C TYR A 47 8.06 -0.47 10.40
N ILE A 48 8.39 -1.69 9.97
CA ILE A 48 7.48 -2.55 9.20
C ILE A 48 6.32 -3.02 10.07
N ASP A 49 6.57 -3.36 11.33
CA ASP A 49 5.51 -3.72 12.28
C ASP A 49 4.56 -2.54 12.52
N TYR A 50 5.10 -1.33 12.63
CA TYR A 50 4.32 -0.10 12.75
C TYR A 50 3.43 0.14 11.53
N LEU A 51 3.95 -0.07 10.31
CA LEU A 51 3.16 0.02 9.08
C LEU A 51 2.06 -1.05 9.01
N TYR A 52 2.34 -2.28 9.44
CA TYR A 52 1.33 -3.34 9.49
C TYR A 52 0.20 -2.98 10.46
N LEU A 53 0.55 -2.51 11.67
CA LEU A 53 -0.38 -2.03 12.69
C LEU A 53 -1.27 -0.90 12.16
N LEU A 54 -0.75 0.01 11.31
CA LEU A 54 -1.54 1.08 10.69
C LEU A 54 -2.75 0.56 9.93
N PHE A 55 -2.58 -0.55 9.19
CA PHE A 55 -3.61 -1.08 8.31
C PHE A 55 -4.47 -2.16 8.96
N LYS A 56 -3.89 -2.96 9.87
CA LYS A 56 -4.56 -4.13 10.45
C LYS A 56 -5.02 -3.93 11.89
N HIS A 57 -4.50 -2.92 12.58
CA HIS A 57 -4.74 -2.67 14.00
C HIS A 57 -4.41 -3.85 14.93
N GLU A 58 -3.57 -4.77 14.45
CA GLU A 58 -3.05 -5.93 15.19
C GLU A 58 -1.59 -6.14 14.79
N PRO A 59 -0.73 -6.67 15.69
CA PRO A 59 0.67 -6.89 15.38
C PRO A 59 0.84 -7.98 14.31
N PRO A 60 1.82 -7.87 13.41
CA PRO A 60 2.07 -8.90 12.41
C PRO A 60 2.61 -10.18 13.05
N THR A 61 2.39 -11.32 12.37
CA THR A 61 3.21 -12.52 12.61
C THR A 61 4.64 -12.30 12.12
N ALA A 62 5.59 -13.10 12.60
CA ALA A 62 6.98 -13.03 12.13
C ALA A 62 7.11 -13.25 10.61
N GLU A 63 6.30 -14.14 10.03
CA GLU A 63 6.23 -14.35 8.59
C GLU A 63 5.69 -13.10 7.86
N ALA A 64 4.58 -12.52 8.34
CA ALA A 64 3.96 -11.35 7.73
C ALA A 64 4.89 -10.11 7.77
N ALA A 65 5.58 -9.90 8.90
CA ALA A 65 6.57 -8.83 9.04
C ALA A 65 7.70 -8.99 8.01
N LYS A 66 8.25 -10.21 7.88
CA LYS A 66 9.34 -10.50 6.96
C LYS A 66 8.93 -10.40 5.48
N LEU A 67 7.71 -10.85 5.14
CA LEU A 67 7.14 -10.67 3.80
C LEU A 67 6.97 -9.19 3.45
N LEU A 68 6.39 -8.40 4.37
CA LEU A 68 6.18 -6.97 4.15
C LEU A 68 7.50 -6.20 4.06
N GLU A 69 8.50 -6.57 4.87
CA GLU A 69 9.85 -6.00 4.79
C GLU A 69 10.52 -6.30 3.43
N GLY A 70 10.47 -7.56 3.00
CA GLY A 70 10.98 -7.98 1.69
C GLY A 70 10.34 -7.22 0.53
N LEU A 71 9.02 -7.06 0.58
CA LEU A 71 8.27 -6.30 -0.41
C LEU A 71 8.65 -4.81 -0.37
N ALA A 72 8.74 -4.21 0.82
CA ALA A 72 9.12 -2.80 0.98
C ALA A 72 10.52 -2.53 0.41
N LEU A 73 11.47 -3.43 0.63
CA LEU A 73 12.82 -3.31 0.06
C LEU A 73 12.81 -3.42 -1.46
N ALA A 74 12.05 -4.37 -2.03
CA ALA A 74 11.94 -4.52 -3.48
C ALA A 74 11.29 -3.32 -4.17
N LEU A 75 10.35 -2.66 -3.49
CA LEU A 75 9.59 -1.51 -4.02
C LEU A 75 10.14 -0.15 -3.62
N ALA A 76 11.15 -0.08 -2.73
CA ALA A 76 11.70 1.16 -2.21
C ALA A 76 12.18 2.12 -3.32
N ASN A 77 12.63 1.57 -4.46
CA ASN A 77 12.96 2.34 -5.64
C ASN A 77 12.79 1.49 -6.92
N PRO A 78 11.67 1.63 -7.66
CA PRO A 78 11.43 0.88 -8.89
C PRO A 78 12.32 1.34 -10.08
N GLY A 79 13.08 2.43 -9.89
CA GLY A 79 14.03 2.95 -10.86
C GLY A 79 13.43 3.93 -11.87
N LEU A 80 14.30 4.57 -12.66
CA LEU A 80 13.96 5.69 -13.56
C LEU A 80 12.95 5.39 -14.67
N ARG A 81 12.65 4.11 -14.92
CA ARG A 81 11.64 3.70 -15.91
C ARG A 81 10.23 3.75 -15.35
N ASP A 82 10.11 3.80 -14.02
CA ASP A 82 8.83 3.94 -13.35
C ASP A 82 8.22 5.33 -13.54
N HIS A 83 6.91 5.36 -13.78
CA HIS A 83 6.19 6.60 -14.08
C HIS A 83 6.14 7.56 -12.88
N SER A 84 6.03 7.06 -11.65
CA SER A 84 6.04 7.88 -10.42
C SER A 84 7.41 8.53 -10.22
N VAL A 85 8.49 7.75 -10.41
CA VAL A 85 9.88 8.25 -10.33
C VAL A 85 10.11 9.32 -11.39
N ARG A 86 9.68 9.08 -12.63
CA ARG A 86 9.80 10.06 -13.72
C ARG A 86 9.03 11.35 -13.41
N ALA A 87 7.83 11.26 -12.83
CA ALA A 87 7.06 12.43 -12.43
C ALA A 87 7.79 13.27 -11.37
N ALA A 88 8.36 12.61 -10.36
CA ALA A 88 9.18 13.27 -9.34
C ALA A 88 10.40 13.98 -9.97
N MET A 89 11.08 13.31 -10.90
CA MET A 89 12.23 13.87 -11.62
C MET A 89 11.84 15.08 -12.47
N CYS A 90 10.74 15.00 -13.23
CA CYS A 90 10.24 16.12 -14.03
C CYS A 90 9.88 17.33 -13.15
N ALA A 91 9.21 17.10 -12.01
CA ALA A 91 8.90 18.16 -11.07
C ALA A 91 10.17 18.82 -10.50
N ALA A 92 11.17 18.02 -10.14
CA ALA A 92 12.45 18.49 -9.64
C ALA A 92 13.23 19.31 -10.68
N VAL A 93 13.30 18.85 -11.93
CA VAL A 93 13.92 19.60 -13.04
C VAL A 93 13.21 20.92 -13.29
N GLY A 94 11.88 20.95 -13.10
CA GLY A 94 11.08 22.18 -13.16
C GLY A 94 11.27 23.15 -11.98
N GLY A 95 12.15 22.84 -11.03
CA GLY A 95 12.42 23.69 -9.86
C GLY A 95 11.39 23.56 -8.73
N SER A 96 10.57 22.50 -8.73
CA SER A 96 9.58 22.27 -7.68
C SER A 96 10.23 21.93 -6.35
N THR A 97 9.55 22.24 -5.25
CA THR A 97 9.98 21.79 -3.91
C THR A 97 9.95 20.27 -3.80
N ARG A 98 10.67 19.70 -2.82
CA ARG A 98 10.66 18.25 -2.56
C ARG A 98 9.26 17.73 -2.25
N ALA A 99 8.46 18.48 -1.49
CA ALA A 99 7.07 18.11 -1.19
C ALA A 99 6.21 18.08 -2.47
N SER A 100 6.34 19.09 -3.32
CA SER A 100 5.64 19.14 -4.61
C SER A 100 6.07 18.00 -5.55
N ALA A 101 7.36 17.65 -5.57
CA ALA A 101 7.87 16.52 -6.35
C ALA A 101 7.33 15.17 -5.82
N LEU A 102 7.21 15.01 -4.50
CA LEU A 102 6.60 13.83 -3.89
C LEU A 102 5.12 13.72 -4.26
N ILE A 103 4.37 14.83 -4.19
CA ILE A 103 2.96 14.86 -4.62
C ILE A 103 2.84 14.47 -6.09
N ALA A 104 3.69 15.01 -6.98
CA ALA A 104 3.70 14.63 -8.39
C ALA A 104 3.97 13.13 -8.58
N SER A 105 4.92 12.58 -7.82
CA SER A 105 5.23 11.14 -7.81
C SER A 105 4.01 10.31 -7.42
N ILE A 106 3.40 10.59 -6.26
CA ILE A 106 2.26 9.83 -5.74
C ILE A 106 1.04 9.95 -6.65
N SER A 107 0.77 11.15 -7.19
CA SER A 107 -0.35 11.36 -8.12
C SER A 107 -0.25 10.49 -9.37
N VAL A 108 0.95 10.34 -9.93
CA VAL A 108 1.17 9.44 -11.09
C VAL A 108 1.19 7.98 -10.65
N GLY A 109 1.83 7.68 -9.51
CA GLY A 109 1.88 6.33 -8.93
C GLY A 109 0.54 5.79 -8.43
N ALA A 110 -0.54 6.58 -8.45
CA ALA A 110 -1.89 6.12 -8.13
C ALA A 110 -2.61 5.48 -9.33
N GLY A 111 -2.09 5.61 -10.56
CA GLY A 111 -2.78 5.25 -11.80
C GLY A 111 -2.86 3.75 -12.14
N ASN A 112 -3.29 3.47 -13.37
CA ASN A 112 -3.58 2.12 -13.89
C ASN A 112 -2.39 1.36 -14.49
N LEU A 113 -1.18 1.92 -14.45
CA LEU A 113 0.03 1.29 -15.00
C LEU A 113 1.15 1.28 -13.95
N GLY A 114 1.35 0.14 -13.31
CA GLY A 114 2.26 -0.06 -12.17
C GLY A 114 1.84 0.66 -10.89
N GLY A 115 0.68 1.31 -10.89
CA GLY A 115 0.22 2.18 -9.82
C GLY A 115 -0.77 1.54 -8.86
N GLY A 116 -1.15 2.30 -7.83
CA GLY A 116 -2.02 1.84 -6.74
C GLY A 116 -3.39 1.34 -7.22
N ARG A 117 -3.97 1.93 -8.27
CA ARG A 117 -5.23 1.44 -8.83
C ARG A 117 -5.07 0.08 -9.49
N GLU A 118 -3.99 -0.14 -10.23
CA GLU A 118 -3.71 -1.45 -10.82
C GLU A 118 -3.49 -2.52 -9.74
N VAL A 119 -2.72 -2.19 -8.68
CA VAL A 119 -2.50 -3.10 -7.55
C VAL A 119 -3.82 -3.47 -6.88
N TYR A 120 -4.70 -2.49 -6.63
CA TYR A 120 -6.03 -2.75 -6.08
C TYR A 120 -6.84 -3.72 -6.95
N THR A 121 -6.90 -3.49 -8.26
CA THR A 121 -7.64 -4.36 -9.17
C THR A 121 -7.02 -5.75 -9.27
N ALA A 122 -5.69 -5.84 -9.34
CA ALA A 122 -4.96 -7.12 -9.36
C ALA A 122 -5.22 -7.95 -8.10
N VAL A 123 -5.26 -7.32 -6.92
CA VAL A 123 -5.60 -7.99 -5.65
C VAL A 123 -7.05 -8.49 -5.66
N ASN A 124 -8.02 -7.73 -6.19
CA ASN A 124 -9.39 -8.19 -6.32
C ASN A 124 -9.51 -9.38 -7.28
N TYR A 125 -8.79 -9.35 -8.42
CA TYR A 125 -8.76 -10.47 -9.36
C TYR A 125 -8.14 -11.70 -8.71
N TRP A 126 -7.06 -11.52 -7.94
CA TRP A 126 -6.45 -12.60 -7.17
C TRP A 126 -7.43 -13.23 -6.17
N GLN A 127 -8.24 -12.43 -5.47
CA GLN A 127 -9.27 -12.95 -4.55
C GLN A 127 -10.35 -13.77 -5.27
N MET A 128 -10.66 -13.44 -6.52
CA MET A 128 -11.66 -14.15 -7.33
C MET A 128 -11.09 -15.42 -7.98
N CYS A 129 -9.88 -15.35 -8.52
CA CYS A 129 -9.30 -16.41 -9.35
C CYS A 129 -8.39 -17.35 -8.55
N GLY A 130 -7.70 -16.85 -7.52
CA GLY A 130 -6.67 -17.59 -6.80
C GLY A 130 -5.66 -18.21 -7.77
N THR A 131 -5.48 -19.54 -7.67
CA THR A 131 -4.57 -20.32 -8.53
C THR A 131 -5.29 -21.00 -9.72
N ASP A 132 -6.54 -20.64 -10.02
CA ASP A 132 -7.32 -21.22 -11.13
C ASP A 132 -7.04 -20.50 -12.45
N LEU A 133 -6.28 -21.16 -13.34
CA LEU A 133 -5.95 -20.63 -14.66
C LEU A 133 -7.16 -20.39 -15.56
N ALA A 134 -8.22 -21.22 -15.46
CA ALA A 134 -9.42 -21.04 -16.26
C ALA A 134 -10.19 -19.78 -15.82
N ALA A 135 -10.22 -19.51 -14.51
CA ALA A 135 -10.77 -18.29 -13.96
C ALA A 135 -9.98 -17.05 -14.41
N TRP A 136 -8.64 -17.12 -14.41
CA TRP A 136 -7.78 -16.07 -14.95
C TRP A 136 -8.02 -15.83 -16.45
N GLU A 137 -8.14 -16.89 -17.25
CA GLU A 137 -8.44 -16.75 -18.68
C GLU A 137 -9.81 -16.10 -18.92
N ALA A 138 -10.82 -16.46 -18.12
CA ALA A 138 -12.15 -15.87 -18.21
C ALA A 138 -12.16 -14.38 -17.85
N ILE A 139 -11.51 -13.99 -16.73
CA ILE A 139 -11.51 -12.60 -16.26
C ILE A 139 -10.70 -11.69 -17.19
N ILE A 140 -9.62 -12.20 -17.80
CA ILE A 140 -8.83 -11.43 -18.77
C ILE A 140 -9.62 -11.19 -20.06
N LYS A 141 -10.38 -12.19 -20.54
CA LYS A 141 -11.23 -12.04 -21.74
C LYS A 141 -12.47 -11.19 -21.49
N SER A 142 -12.96 -11.15 -20.26
CA SER A 142 -14.19 -10.45 -19.89
C SER A 142 -14.03 -9.84 -18.50
N PRO A 143 -13.26 -8.73 -18.40
CA PRO A 143 -13.01 -8.08 -17.12
C PRO A 143 -14.33 -7.55 -16.52
N PRO A 144 -14.49 -7.57 -15.19
CA PRO A 144 -15.63 -6.98 -14.52
C PRO A 144 -15.81 -5.52 -14.95
N GLN A 145 -17.02 -5.15 -15.35
CA GLN A 145 -17.35 -3.77 -15.65
C GLN A 145 -17.64 -3.04 -14.34
N GLU A 146 -17.03 -1.87 -14.16
CA GLU A 146 -17.33 -1.02 -13.02
C GLU A 146 -18.75 -0.45 -13.17
N GLU A 147 -19.61 -0.71 -12.19
CA GLU A 147 -21.01 -0.27 -12.19
C GLU A 147 -21.18 1.24 -12.04
N ARG A 148 -20.10 1.97 -11.69
CA ARG A 148 -20.08 3.41 -11.51
C ARG A 148 -19.02 4.05 -12.39
N VAL A 149 -19.33 5.25 -12.88
CA VAL A 149 -18.35 6.12 -13.53
C VAL A 149 -17.29 6.47 -12.49
N ASP A 150 -16.09 5.94 -12.67
CA ASP A 150 -14.93 6.24 -11.84
C ASP A 150 -14.15 7.43 -12.42
N VAL A 151 -13.31 8.07 -11.62
CA VAL A 151 -12.39 9.14 -12.05
C VAL A 151 -11.22 8.60 -12.87
N TRP A 152 -11.05 7.28 -12.90
CA TRP A 152 -9.99 6.59 -13.62
C TRP A 152 -10.35 6.38 -15.09
N MET A 153 -9.33 6.48 -15.94
CA MET A 153 -9.43 6.06 -17.34
C MET A 153 -9.71 4.54 -17.41
N PRO A 154 -10.32 4.06 -18.51
CA PRO A 154 -10.47 2.63 -18.74
C PRO A 154 -9.13 1.88 -18.62
N VAL A 155 -9.20 0.65 -18.13
CA VAL A 155 -8.03 -0.24 -18.06
C VAL A 155 -7.63 -0.66 -19.47
N GLU A 156 -6.34 -0.51 -19.81
CA GLU A 156 -5.81 -0.79 -21.16
C GLU A 156 -5.15 -2.18 -21.28
N HIS A 157 -4.85 -2.84 -20.16
CA HIS A 157 -4.20 -4.15 -20.10
C HIS A 157 -4.66 -4.96 -18.89
N ALA A 158 -4.39 -6.26 -18.87
CA ALA A 158 -4.75 -7.10 -17.72
C ALA A 158 -3.93 -6.68 -16.47
N PRO A 159 -4.56 -6.28 -15.35
CA PRO A 159 -3.85 -5.87 -14.14
C PRO A 159 -2.85 -6.92 -13.65
N GLY A 160 -1.62 -6.49 -13.37
CA GLY A 160 -0.52 -7.37 -12.94
C GLY A 160 0.27 -8.01 -14.09
N PHE A 161 -0.11 -7.75 -15.34
CA PHE A 161 0.62 -8.19 -16.53
C PHE A 161 1.29 -7.00 -17.22
N ASP A 162 2.55 -7.14 -17.62
CA ASP A 162 3.27 -6.10 -18.35
C ASP A 162 2.73 -6.00 -19.80
N PRO A 163 2.12 -4.87 -20.22
CA PRO A 163 1.61 -4.72 -21.58
C PRO A 163 2.69 -4.73 -22.66
N ASN A 164 3.95 -4.53 -22.30
CA ASN A 164 5.08 -4.47 -23.22
C ASN A 164 6.00 -5.71 -23.13
N GLY A 165 5.76 -6.60 -22.17
CA GLY A 165 6.65 -7.71 -21.84
C GLY A 165 6.04 -9.07 -22.15
N VAL A 166 6.77 -9.92 -22.86
CA VAL A 166 6.37 -11.34 -23.08
C VAL A 166 6.73 -12.22 -21.88
N SER A 167 7.69 -11.79 -21.06
CA SER A 167 8.20 -12.56 -19.92
C SER A 167 8.40 -11.69 -18.70
N CYS A 168 8.25 -12.27 -17.51
CA CYS A 168 8.42 -11.58 -16.24
C CYS A 168 9.86 -11.04 -16.06
N PRO A 169 10.04 -9.74 -15.77
CA PRO A 169 11.35 -9.15 -15.55
C PRO A 169 12.15 -9.85 -14.45
N LYS A 170 13.48 -9.92 -14.62
CA LYS A 170 14.38 -10.59 -13.66
C LYS A 170 14.24 -10.07 -12.22
N PRO A 171 14.16 -8.75 -11.94
CA PRO A 171 13.99 -8.26 -10.57
C PRO A 171 12.71 -8.78 -9.92
N VAL A 172 11.59 -8.82 -10.67
CA VAL A 172 10.31 -9.34 -10.17
C VAL A 172 10.44 -10.83 -9.82
N ARG A 173 11.05 -11.64 -10.69
CA ARG A 173 11.28 -13.06 -10.42
C ARG A 173 12.18 -13.30 -9.20
N GLN A 174 13.20 -12.47 -8.99
CA GLN A 174 14.07 -12.56 -7.81
C GLN A 174 13.32 -12.19 -6.53
N THR A 175 12.48 -11.16 -6.59
CA THR A 175 11.60 -10.79 -5.47
C THR A 175 10.61 -11.91 -5.15
N LEU A 176 9.93 -12.47 -6.15
CA LEU A 176 8.98 -13.57 -5.96
C LEU A 176 9.66 -14.82 -5.37
N ALA A 177 10.83 -15.20 -5.89
CA ALA A 177 11.59 -16.33 -5.36
C ALA A 177 11.95 -16.12 -3.88
N TYR A 178 12.43 -14.93 -3.51
CA TYR A 178 12.74 -14.60 -2.12
C TYR A 178 11.50 -14.63 -1.21
N LEU A 179 10.36 -14.08 -1.67
CA LEU A 179 9.12 -14.10 -0.89
C LEU A 179 8.57 -15.53 -0.73
N ALA A 180 8.69 -16.37 -1.76
CA ALA A 180 8.29 -17.77 -1.71
C ALA A 180 9.15 -18.61 -0.74
N GLU A 181 10.41 -18.23 -0.50
CA GLU A 181 11.24 -18.86 0.55
C GLU A 181 10.78 -18.50 1.98
N ILE A 182 10.06 -17.39 2.13
CA ILE A 182 9.55 -16.94 3.43
C ILE A 182 8.18 -17.56 3.73
N SER A 183 7.29 -17.64 2.73
CA SER A 183 5.92 -18.05 2.96
C SER A 183 5.70 -19.55 2.84
N GLU A 184 4.92 -20.09 3.77
CA GLU A 184 4.45 -21.50 3.71
C GLU A 184 3.24 -21.67 2.77
N GLY A 185 2.71 -20.57 2.21
CA GLY A 185 1.55 -20.58 1.34
C GLY A 185 1.84 -20.99 -0.11
N ASN A 186 0.82 -21.58 -0.77
CA ASN A 186 0.96 -22.03 -2.16
C ASN A 186 0.88 -20.90 -3.20
N SER A 187 0.37 -19.72 -2.83
CA SER A 187 0.16 -18.59 -3.75
C SER A 187 1.46 -18.04 -4.32
N LEU A 188 2.47 -17.79 -3.49
CA LEU A 188 3.75 -17.24 -3.91
C LEU A 188 4.58 -18.26 -4.71
N ALA A 189 4.42 -19.55 -4.43
CA ALA A 189 5.08 -20.62 -5.20
C ALA A 189 4.41 -20.86 -6.56
N TRP A 190 3.15 -20.47 -6.72
CA TRP A 190 2.42 -20.55 -7.98
C TRP A 190 2.78 -19.42 -8.95
N LEU A 191 3.05 -18.22 -8.42
CA LEU A 191 3.47 -17.01 -9.16
C LEU A 191 4.90 -17.13 -9.72
#